data_AF-A0A1Y1SH33-F1
#
_entry.id   AF-A0A1Y1SH33-F1
#
_cell.length_a   1.000
_cell.length_b   1.000
_cell.length_c   1.000
_cell.angle_alpha   90.00
_cell.angle_beta   90.00
_cell.angle_gamma   90.00
#
_symmetry.space_group_name_H-M   'P 1'
#
loop_
_entity.id
_entity.type
_entity.pdbx_description
1 polymer ?
#
loop_
_entity_poly.entity_id
_entity_poly.type
_entity_poly.pdbx_seq_one_letter_code
_entity_poly.pdbx_strand_id
1 'polypeptide(L)'
;MLASGGIDGNNATMLETLFWLLVGHAVGDFGLQSDWMAVHKNRHYAREAKEGSRKPELIWIEVLGCHCLIHAGAVALATGSVFLGICEFISHWIIDYCKNDQMFGFHTDQALHILSKFVWLGFIALGWA
;
A
#
# COMPACT_ATOMS: atom_id res chain seq x y z
N MET A 1 -24.16 -8.87 -38.98
CA MET A 1 -23.77 -7.46 -38.79
C MET A 1 -24.32 -6.98 -37.46
N LEU A 2 -23.58 -7.21 -36.38
CA LEU A 2 -23.59 -6.44 -35.14
C LEU A 2 -22.14 -6.45 -34.68
N ALA A 3 -21.41 -5.40 -35.05
CA ALA A 3 -20.14 -5.07 -34.42
C ALA A 3 -20.48 -4.26 -33.17
N SER A 4 -20.08 -4.72 -31.99
CA SER A 4 -20.05 -3.87 -30.79
C SER A 4 -19.03 -4.40 -29.79
N GLY A 5 -17.81 -3.88 -29.91
CA GLY A 5 -16.91 -3.56 -28.79
C GLY A 5 -16.54 -4.69 -27.85
N GLY A 6 -15.77 -5.67 -28.31
CA GLY A 6 -14.97 -6.46 -27.39
C GLY A 6 -13.87 -5.55 -26.85
N ILE A 7 -13.94 -5.17 -25.57
CA ILE A 7 -12.77 -4.65 -24.87
C ILE A 7 -11.69 -5.72 -25.05
N ASP A 8 -10.64 -5.37 -25.77
CA ASP A 8 -9.50 -6.22 -26.06
C ASP A 8 -9.07 -6.89 -24.75
N GLY A 9 -9.02 -8.22 -24.69
CA GLY A 9 -8.93 -8.96 -23.42
C GLY A 9 -7.79 -8.55 -22.49
N ASN A 10 -6.75 -7.87 -23.02
CA ASN A 10 -5.66 -7.30 -22.24
C ASN A 10 -6.00 -5.96 -21.57
N ASN A 11 -6.88 -5.14 -22.14
CA ASN A 11 -7.29 -3.87 -21.55
C ASN A 11 -8.30 -4.07 -20.42
N ALA A 12 -9.20 -5.05 -20.58
CA ALA A 12 -10.14 -5.44 -19.53
C ALA A 12 -9.40 -5.92 -18.28
N THR A 13 -8.37 -6.76 -18.43
CA THR A 13 -7.57 -7.27 -17.30
C THR A 13 -6.73 -6.18 -16.64
N MET A 14 -6.23 -5.19 -17.38
CA MET A 14 -5.48 -4.06 -16.81
C MET A 14 -6.36 -3.13 -15.98
N LEU A 15 -7.58 -2.84 -16.45
CA LEU A 15 -8.53 -2.04 -15.68
C LEU A 15 -8.99 -2.76 -14.41
N GLU A 16 -9.26 -4.06 -14.50
CA GLU A 16 -9.57 -4.92 -13.35
C GLU A 16 -8.43 -4.96 -12.33
N THR A 17 -7.19 -5.12 -12.80
CA THR A 17 -5.98 -5.10 -11.95
C THR A 17 -5.86 -3.76 -11.23
N LEU A 18 -5.99 -2.63 -11.96
CA LEU A 18 -5.96 -1.30 -11.34
C LEU A 18 -7.07 -1.13 -10.31
N PHE A 19 -8.28 -1.58 -10.61
CA PHE A 19 -9.40 -1.55 -9.67
C PHE A 19 -9.04 -2.28 -8.37
N TRP A 20 -8.52 -3.51 -8.45
CA TRP A 20 -8.13 -4.29 -7.26
C TRP A 20 -6.94 -3.69 -6.51
N LEU A 21 -5.98 -3.08 -7.21
CA LEU A 21 -4.89 -2.34 -6.58
C LEU A 21 -5.42 -1.15 -5.75
N LEU A 22 -6.40 -0.41 -6.26
CA LEU A 22 -7.04 0.71 -5.56
C LEU A 22 -7.93 0.24 -4.41
N VAL A 23 -8.65 -0.88 -4.58
CA VAL A 23 -9.43 -1.50 -3.49
C VAL A 23 -8.50 -1.95 -2.37
N GLY A 24 -7.39 -2.60 -2.69
CA GLY A 24 -6.38 -3.02 -1.73
C GLY A 24 -5.82 -1.85 -0.93
N HIS A 25 -5.53 -0.72 -1.60
CA HIS A 25 -5.16 0.55 -0.95
C HIS A 25 -6.24 1.00 0.05
N ALA A 26 -7.49 1.13 -0.42
CA ALA A 26 -8.58 1.65 0.39
C ALA A 26 -8.87 0.76 1.61
N VAL A 27 -8.85 -0.57 1.43
CA VAL A 27 -9.05 -1.53 2.51
C VAL A 27 -7.92 -1.46 3.53
N GLY A 28 -6.66 -1.36 3.10
CA GLY A 28 -5.52 -1.25 4.02
C GLY A 28 -5.55 0.04 4.86
N ASP A 29 -5.64 1.20 4.20
CA ASP A 29 -5.51 2.51 4.85
C ASP A 29 -6.74 2.93 5.66
N PHE A 30 -7.93 2.52 5.22
CA PHE A 30 -9.19 3.00 5.80
C PHE A 30 -10.04 1.91 6.44
N GLY A 31 -9.90 0.66 5.99
CA GLY A 31 -10.68 -0.47 6.51
C GLY A 31 -9.98 -1.21 7.65
N LEU A 32 -8.68 -1.49 7.51
CA LEU A 32 -7.91 -2.34 8.40
C LEU A 32 -6.98 -1.55 9.34
N GLN A 33 -6.60 -0.34 8.98
CA GLN A 33 -5.83 0.54 9.86
C GLN A 33 -6.72 1.10 10.97
N SER A 34 -6.54 0.59 12.18
CA SER A 34 -7.19 1.14 13.38
C SER A 34 -6.54 2.47 13.81
N ASP A 35 -7.25 3.25 14.62
CA ASP A 35 -6.70 4.46 15.24
C ASP A 35 -5.41 4.17 16.02
N TRP A 36 -5.35 3.01 16.68
CA TRP A 36 -4.16 2.57 17.39
C TRP A 36 -2.98 2.36 16.43
N MET A 37 -3.19 1.67 15.31
CA MET A 37 -2.14 1.45 14.31
C MET A 37 -1.66 2.76 13.70
N ALA A 38 -2.58 3.67 13.38
CA ALA A 38 -2.29 4.97 12.79
C ALA A 38 -1.38 5.83 13.69
N VAL A 39 -1.56 5.77 15.02
CA VAL A 39 -0.70 6.46 15.99
C VAL A 39 0.64 5.75 16.14
N HIS A 40 0.63 4.42 16.33
CA HIS A 40 1.83 3.68 16.74
C HIS A 40 2.74 3.28 15.58
N LYS A 41 2.32 3.41 14.31
CA LYS A 41 3.23 3.32 13.15
C LYS A 41 4.22 4.50 13.05
N ASN A 42 4.06 5.52 13.89
CA ASN A 42 4.94 6.68 13.96
C ASN A 42 5.98 6.53 15.08
N ARG A 43 7.26 6.62 14.72
CA ARG A 43 8.40 6.53 15.66
C ARG A 43 8.37 7.56 16.79
N HIS A 44 7.74 8.71 16.56
CA HIS A 44 7.63 9.79 17.55
C HIS A 44 6.63 9.47 18.66
N TYR A 45 5.68 8.56 18.42
CA TYR A 45 4.65 8.14 19.39
C TYR A 45 4.88 6.71 19.92
N ALA A 46 5.93 6.01 19.47
CA ALA A 46 6.21 4.62 19.81
C ALA A 46 6.27 4.34 21.33
N ARG A 47 6.80 5.29 22.11
CA ARG A 47 6.96 5.15 23.57
C ARG A 47 5.63 5.13 24.33
N GLU A 48 4.56 5.60 23.72
CA GLU A 48 3.23 5.69 24.34
C GLU A 48 2.50 4.37 24.35
N ALA A 49 2.89 3.41 23.50
CA ALA A 49 2.22 2.13 23.37
C ALA A 49 2.11 1.39 24.72
N LYS A 50 3.14 1.42 25.57
CA LYS A 50 3.18 0.78 26.92
C LYS A 50 2.54 -0.63 27.02
N GLU A 51 2.44 -1.38 25.91
CA GLU A 51 1.71 -2.66 25.81
C GLU A 51 2.51 -3.86 26.35
N GLY A 52 3.25 -3.68 27.44
CA GLY A 52 4.09 -4.73 28.00
C GLY A 52 5.35 -5.06 27.19
N SER A 53 5.67 -4.28 26.15
CA SER A 53 6.94 -4.40 25.43
C SER A 53 8.12 -4.01 26.35
N ARG A 54 9.20 -4.80 26.28
CA ARG A 54 10.48 -4.46 26.94
C ARG A 54 11.21 -3.29 26.26
N LYS A 55 10.86 -2.99 25.00
CA LYS A 55 11.43 -1.90 24.19
C LYS A 55 10.32 -1.15 23.44
N PRO A 56 9.46 -0.39 24.14
CA PRO A 56 8.33 0.31 23.52
C PRO A 56 8.75 1.25 22.38
N GLU A 57 9.94 1.83 22.44
CA GLU A 57 10.47 2.73 21.42
C GLU A 57 10.71 2.09 20.04
N LEU A 58 10.69 0.76 19.95
CA LEU A 58 10.87 0.02 18.69
C LEU A 58 9.55 -0.52 18.11
N ILE A 59 8.43 -0.42 18.85
CA ILE A 59 7.15 -1.00 18.43
C ILE A 59 6.68 -0.46 17.08
N TRP A 60 7.02 0.79 16.76
CA TRP A 60 6.62 1.42 15.50
C TRP A 60 7.15 0.70 14.27
N ILE A 61 8.30 0.01 14.37
CA ILE A 61 8.86 -0.78 13.27
C ILE A 61 7.91 -1.94 12.96
N GLU A 62 7.43 -2.64 13.99
CA GLU A 62 6.52 -3.77 13.83
C GLU A 62 5.14 -3.30 13.34
N VAL A 63 4.62 -2.20 13.90
CA VAL A 63 3.31 -1.65 13.52
C VAL A 63 3.33 -1.14 12.07
N LEU A 64 4.34 -0.33 11.72
CA LEU A 64 4.50 0.15 10.35
C LEU A 64 4.72 -1.03 9.38
N GLY A 65 5.54 -2.00 9.76
CA GLY A 65 5.78 -3.18 8.94
C GLY A 65 4.54 -4.02 8.69
N CYS A 66 3.73 -4.27 9.71
CA CYS A 66 2.48 -5.00 9.54
C CYS A 66 1.51 -4.23 8.63
N HIS A 67 1.43 -2.91 8.78
CA HIS A 67 0.64 -2.06 7.89
C HIS A 67 1.12 -2.17 6.45
N CYS A 68 2.41 -1.95 6.17
CA CYS A 68 2.96 -2.09 4.82
C CYS A 68 2.82 -3.51 4.25
N LEU A 69 2.86 -4.55 5.09
CA LEU A 69 2.69 -5.94 4.67
C LEU A 69 1.25 -6.24 4.23
N ILE A 70 0.24 -5.58 4.81
CA ILE A 70 -1.15 -5.65 4.34
C ILE A 70 -1.22 -5.15 2.89
N HIS A 71 -0.61 -4.00 2.59
CA HIS A 71 -0.58 -3.44 1.23
C HIS A 71 0.23 -4.31 0.27
N ALA A 72 1.38 -4.82 0.71
CA ALA A 72 2.19 -5.75 -0.07
C ALA A 72 1.41 -7.02 -0.47
N GLY A 73 0.66 -7.60 0.48
CA GLY A 73 -0.21 -8.74 0.24
C GLY A 73 -1.34 -8.40 -0.75
N ALA A 74 -1.97 -7.24 -0.60
CA ALA A 74 -3.02 -6.79 -1.52
C ALA A 74 -2.49 -6.61 -2.95
N VAL A 75 -1.30 -6.02 -3.12
CA VAL A 75 -0.65 -5.89 -4.43
C VAL A 75 -0.28 -7.25 -5.00
N ALA A 76 0.31 -8.15 -4.21
CA ALA A 76 0.65 -9.51 -4.69
C ALA A 76 -0.60 -10.30 -5.14
N LEU A 77 -1.72 -10.17 -4.43
CA LEU A 77 -2.99 -10.79 -4.80
C LEU A 77 -3.59 -10.18 -6.07
N ALA A 78 -3.60 -8.86 -6.19
CA ALA A 78 -4.17 -8.16 -7.34
C ALA A 78 -3.38 -8.40 -8.63
N THR A 79 -2.06 -8.56 -8.53
CA THR A 79 -1.15 -8.64 -9.68
C THR A 79 -0.67 -10.05 -9.99
N GLY A 80 -0.80 -10.98 -9.03
CA GLY A 80 -0.17 -12.30 -9.09
C GLY A 80 1.35 -12.29 -8.88
N SER A 81 1.97 -11.14 -8.57
CA SER A 81 3.42 -11.00 -8.42
C SER A 81 3.82 -10.67 -6.97
N VAL A 82 4.49 -11.62 -6.32
CA VAL A 82 5.11 -11.40 -5.00
C VAL A 82 6.23 -10.37 -5.09
N PHE A 83 6.92 -10.28 -6.22
CA PHE A 83 7.98 -9.28 -6.44
C PHE A 83 7.40 -7.86 -6.36
N LEU A 84 6.29 -7.58 -7.05
CA LEU A 84 5.60 -6.29 -6.92
C LEU A 84 5.05 -6.06 -5.51
N GLY A 85 4.62 -7.11 -4.80
CA GLY A 85 4.27 -7.01 -3.38
C GLY A 85 5.45 -6.55 -2.51
N ILE A 86 6.65 -7.08 -2.71
CA ILE A 86 7.87 -6.65 -2.00
C ILE A 86 8.21 -5.19 -2.33
N CYS A 87 8.09 -4.80 -3.61
CA CYS A 87 8.29 -3.42 -4.01
C CYS A 87 7.28 -2.47 -3.36
N GLU A 88 6.00 -2.86 -3.27
CA GLU A 88 4.97 -2.11 -2.55
C GLU A 88 5.35 -1.98 -1.07
N PHE A 89 5.72 -3.07 -0.39
CA PHE A 89 6.15 -3.03 1.02
C PHE A 89 7.20 -1.94 1.25
N ILE A 90 8.26 -1.92 0.43
CA ILE A 90 9.36 -0.96 0.56
C ILE A 90 8.87 0.46 0.27
N SER A 91 8.13 0.66 -0.83
CA SER A 91 7.63 2.00 -1.19
C SER A 91 6.67 2.57 -0.15
N HIS A 92 5.76 1.74 0.35
CA HIS A 92 4.73 2.11 1.31
C HIS A 92 5.35 2.46 2.64
N TRP A 93 6.34 1.67 3.09
CA TRP A 93 7.11 1.96 4.29
C TRP A 93 7.79 3.32 4.21
N ILE A 94 8.44 3.63 3.08
CA ILE A 94 9.13 4.90 2.89
C ILE A 94 8.14 6.06 2.92
N ILE A 95 7.02 5.97 2.19
CA ILE A 95 6.01 7.03 2.14
C ILE A 95 5.46 7.32 3.54
N ASP A 96 5.01 6.29 4.24
CA ASP A 96 4.45 6.41 5.59
C ASP A 96 5.47 6.93 6.60
N TYR A 97 6.71 6.44 6.53
CA TYR A 97 7.79 6.92 7.37
C TYR A 97 8.03 8.42 7.16
N CYS A 98 8.12 8.86 5.91
CA CYS A 98 8.31 10.27 5.56
C CYS A 98 7.12 11.15 5.99
N LYS A 99 5.89 10.68 5.80
CA LYS A 99 4.67 11.36 6.28
C LYS A 99 4.67 11.50 7.79
N ASN A 100 5.00 10.42 8.52
CA ASN A 100 5.08 10.43 9.97
C ASN A 100 6.19 11.35 10.48
N ASP A 101 7.25 11.53 9.70
CA ASP A 101 8.31 12.50 9.95
C ASP A 101 8.00 13.92 9.46
N GLN A 102 6.73 14.20 9.16
CA GLN A 102 6.23 15.53 8.80
C GLN A 102 6.87 16.11 7.52
N MET A 103 7.42 15.28 6.64
CA MET A 103 7.94 15.75 5.36
C MET A 103 6.83 16.24 4.42
N PHE A 104 5.62 15.68 4.56
CA PHE A 104 4.42 16.08 3.83
C PHE A 104 3.15 15.66 4.59
N GLY A 105 2.01 16.20 4.15
CA GLY A 105 0.70 15.98 4.77
C GLY A 105 -0.12 14.84 4.15
N PHE A 106 -1.33 14.65 4.69
CA PHE A 106 -2.25 13.56 4.34
C PHE A 106 -2.59 13.46 2.85
N HIS A 107 -2.81 14.59 2.17
CA HIS A 107 -3.16 14.55 0.74
C HIS A 107 -2.00 14.10 -0.15
N THR A 108 -0.77 14.52 0.17
CA THR A 108 0.43 14.09 -0.55
C THR A 108 0.69 12.60 -0.31
N ASP A 109 0.51 12.15 0.93
CA ASP A 109 0.59 10.75 1.31
C ASP A 109 -0.34 9.87 0.46
N GLN A 110 -1.64 10.18 0.44
CA GLN A 110 -2.60 9.41 -0.35
C GLN A 110 -2.32 9.48 -1.86
N ALA A 111 -1.88 10.63 -2.37
CA ALA A 111 -1.49 10.76 -3.78
C ALA A 111 -0.29 9.87 -4.14
N LEU A 112 0.71 9.75 -3.25
CA LEU A 112 1.88 8.89 -3.47
C LEU A 112 1.49 7.40 -3.42
N HIS A 113 0.62 7.00 -2.50
CA HIS A 113 0.15 5.62 -2.41
C HIS A 113 -0.71 5.20 -3.62
N ILE A 114 -1.54 6.11 -4.16
CA ILE A 114 -2.27 5.89 -5.41
C ILE A 114 -1.31 5.85 -6.60
N LEU A 115 -0.33 6.76 -6.65
CA LEU A 115 0.68 6.79 -7.71
C LEU A 115 1.46 5.47 -7.77
N SER A 116 1.80 4.86 -6.63
CA SER A 116 2.50 3.56 -6.62
C SER A 116 1.69 2.48 -7.34
N LYS A 117 0.36 2.48 -7.22
CA LYS A 117 -0.52 1.53 -7.94
C LYS A 117 -0.45 1.70 -9.45
N PHE A 118 -0.42 2.94 -9.93
CA PHE A 118 -0.21 3.22 -11.35
C PHE A 118 1.20 2.79 -11.82
N VAL A 119 2.22 2.94 -10.97
CA VAL A 119 3.58 2.45 -11.28
C VAL A 119 3.60 0.93 -11.41
N TRP A 120 2.98 0.19 -10.50
CA TRP A 120 2.88 -1.28 -10.59
C TRP A 120 2.10 -1.75 -11.79
N LEU A 121 0.97 -1.10 -12.09
CA LEU A 121 0.24 -1.34 -13.32
C LEU A 121 1.12 -1.12 -14.56
N GLY A 122 1.92 -0.05 -14.57
CA GLY A 122 2.90 0.22 -15.62
C GLY A 122 3.94 -0.90 -15.77
N PHE A 123 4.44 -1.44 -14.65
CA PHE A 123 5.39 -2.55 -14.68
C PHE A 123 4.77 -3.82 -15.28
N ILE A 124 3.51 -4.12 -14.94
CA ILE A 124 2.76 -5.21 -15.56
C ILE A 124 2.60 -4.99 -17.06
N ALA A 125 2.23 -3.77 -17.47
CA ALA A 125 2.07 -3.40 -18.88
C ALA A 125 3.37 -3.59 -19.69
N LEU A 126 4.52 -3.38 -19.05
CA LEU A 126 5.85 -3.51 -19.64
C LEU A 126 6.44 -4.93 -19.52
N GLY A 127 5.75 -5.85 -18.84
CA GLY A 127 6.23 -7.22 -18.62
C GLY A 127 7.35 -7.35 -17.59
N TRP A 128 7.40 -6.44 -16.61
CA TRP A 128 8.41 -6.40 -15.54
C TRP A 128 7.88 -6.90 -14.18
N ALA A 129 6.73 -7.56 -14.19
CA ALA A 129 6.03 -8.07 -13.01
C ALA A 129 6.41 -9.52 -12.70
#